data_AF-A0A3G6N2Z4-F1
#
_entry.id   AF-A0A3G6N2Z4-F1
#
_cell.length_a   1.000
_cell.length_b   1.000
_cell.length_c   1.000
_cell.angle_alpha   90.00
_cell.angle_beta   90.00
_cell.angle_gamma   90.00
#
_symmetry.space_group_name_H-M   'P 1'
#
loop_
_entity.id
_entity.type
_entity.pdbx_description
1 polymer ?
#
loop_
_entity_poly.entity_id
_entity_poly.type
_entity_poly.pdbx_seq_one_letter_code
_entity_poly.pdbx_strand_id
1 'polypeptide(L)'
;MSKPNIEMLLHSAKGFAETALLEARKVTEEIDSTAIWSIAPKAIVNMNFSAELFLKFIWFHYEIEGYSRIHFLDALYEKIPDKIKLEIESEFSKRRNQKLGLTSVKLCFENDPKNMNDDKDIDNLSIEELLKLHSNSFVEWRYHFEKPQGCCIEYNFRLMFIFIQSIISVFNSKGILNEPKVKAP
;
A
#
# COMPACT_ATOMS: atom_id res chain seq x y z
N MET A 1 -22.49 16.04 9.21
CA MET A 1 -21.85 14.73 9.41
C MET A 1 -20.90 14.84 10.59
N SER A 2 -20.81 13.84 11.46
CA SER A 2 -19.79 13.83 12.53
C SER A 2 -18.40 13.84 11.89
N LYS A 3 -17.47 14.64 12.45
CA LYS A 3 -16.07 14.58 12.02
C LYS A 3 -15.53 13.18 12.32
N PRO A 4 -14.80 12.54 11.38
CA PRO A 4 -14.22 11.22 11.62
C PRO A 4 -13.20 11.29 12.76
N ASN A 5 -13.04 10.19 13.48
CA ASN A 5 -12.01 10.06 14.50
C ASN A 5 -10.64 9.88 13.80
N ILE A 6 -9.92 10.99 13.59
CA ILE A 6 -8.64 11.04 12.88
C ILE A 6 -7.56 10.24 13.62
N GLU A 7 -7.57 10.24 14.95
CA GLU A 7 -6.65 9.48 15.78
C GLU A 7 -6.84 7.97 15.58
N MET A 8 -8.09 7.49 15.66
CA MET A 8 -8.42 6.09 15.38
C MET A 8 -8.00 5.67 13.97
N LEU A 9 -8.24 6.54 12.97
CA LEU A 9 -7.85 6.29 11.58
C LEU A 9 -6.33 6.13 11.46
N LEU A 10 -5.57 7.02 12.09
CA LEU A 10 -4.11 6.99 12.06
C LEU A 10 -3.53 5.76 12.75
N HIS A 11 -4.00 5.44 13.97
CA HIS A 11 -3.54 4.24 14.68
C HIS A 11 -3.88 2.97 13.91
N SER A 12 -5.06 2.93 13.27
CA SER A 12 -5.44 1.82 12.40
C SER A 12 -4.48 1.71 11.21
N ALA A 13 -4.22 2.81 10.50
CA ALA A 13 -3.29 2.84 9.36
C ALA A 13 -1.89 2.32 9.72
N LYS A 14 -1.36 2.74 10.89
CA LYS A 14 -0.08 2.28 11.43
C LYS A 14 -0.09 0.79 11.75
N GLY A 15 -1.09 0.30 12.49
CA GLY A 15 -1.19 -1.12 12.84
C GLY A 15 -1.30 -2.04 11.63
N PHE A 16 -2.02 -1.61 10.59
CA PHE A 16 -2.06 -2.31 9.30
C PHE A 16 -0.71 -2.28 8.57
N ALA A 17 0.02 -1.16 8.58
CA ALA A 17 1.36 -1.08 8.00
C ALA A 17 2.36 -2.04 8.69
N GLU A 18 2.33 -2.08 10.01
CA GLU A 18 3.19 -2.95 10.82
C GLU A 18 2.91 -4.42 10.52
N THR A 19 1.63 -4.81 10.52
CA THR A 19 1.21 -6.17 10.19
C THR A 19 1.60 -6.54 8.77
N ALA A 20 1.37 -5.63 7.81
CA ALA A 20 1.73 -5.82 6.41
C ALA A 20 3.23 -6.05 6.23
N LEU A 21 4.07 -5.26 6.91
CA LEU A 21 5.52 -5.39 6.85
C LEU A 21 6.00 -6.75 7.38
N LEU A 22 5.45 -7.20 8.52
CA LEU A 22 5.79 -8.50 9.10
C LEU A 22 5.45 -9.65 8.15
N GLU A 23 4.25 -9.62 7.55
CA GLU A 23 3.83 -10.67 6.62
C GLU A 23 4.58 -10.58 5.28
N ALA A 24 4.86 -9.38 4.76
CA ALA A 24 5.61 -9.19 3.51
C ALA A 24 7.05 -9.72 3.59
N ARG A 25 7.68 -9.66 4.76
CA ARG A 25 8.98 -10.32 4.99
C ARG A 25 8.89 -11.84 4.87
N LYS A 26 7.87 -12.44 5.47
CA LYS A 26 7.61 -13.88 5.32
C LYS A 26 7.33 -14.28 3.88
N VAL A 27 6.66 -13.42 3.10
CA VAL A 27 6.47 -13.66 1.65
C VAL A 27 7.82 -13.76 0.92
N THR A 28 8.79 -12.92 1.29
CA THR A 28 10.12 -12.94 0.70
C THR A 28 10.87 -14.24 1.01
N GLU A 29 10.65 -14.79 2.22
CA GLU A 29 11.26 -16.06 2.67
C GLU A 29 10.60 -17.29 2.03
N GLU A 30 9.29 -17.22 1.74
CA GLU A 30 8.46 -18.34 1.28
C GLU A 30 8.10 -18.26 -0.20
N ILE A 31 8.85 -17.51 -1.02
CA ILE A 31 8.47 -17.21 -2.42
C ILE A 31 8.28 -18.45 -3.29
N ASP A 32 9.07 -19.50 -3.05
CA ASP A 32 9.04 -20.76 -3.80
C ASP A 32 8.20 -21.85 -3.11
N SER A 33 7.46 -21.50 -2.05
CA SER A 33 6.73 -22.41 -1.19
C SER A 33 5.22 -22.28 -1.41
N THR A 34 4.48 -23.38 -1.30
CA THR A 34 3.00 -23.33 -1.33
C THR A 34 2.43 -22.51 -0.17
N ALA A 35 3.21 -22.28 0.89
CA ALA A 35 2.84 -21.41 2.01
C ALA A 35 2.57 -19.96 1.56
N ILE A 36 3.14 -19.50 0.44
CA ILE A 36 2.92 -18.14 -0.08
C ILE A 36 1.44 -17.83 -0.30
N TRP A 37 0.64 -18.81 -0.70
CA TRP A 37 -0.80 -18.65 -0.91
C TRP A 37 -1.57 -18.35 0.37
N SER A 38 -1.00 -18.67 1.54
CA SER A 38 -1.56 -18.29 2.84
C SER A 38 -1.03 -16.95 3.35
N ILE A 39 0.18 -16.55 2.96
CA ILE A 39 0.89 -15.39 3.52
C ILE A 39 0.67 -14.14 2.66
N ALA A 40 0.84 -14.23 1.35
CA ALA A 40 0.76 -13.10 0.44
C ALA A 40 -0.58 -12.36 0.51
N PRO A 41 -1.75 -13.03 0.57
CA PRO A 41 -3.02 -12.31 0.69
C PRO A 41 -3.08 -11.45 1.95
N LYS A 42 -2.60 -11.96 3.10
CA LYS A 42 -2.55 -11.18 4.35
C LYS A 42 -1.66 -9.96 4.19
N ALA A 43 -0.46 -10.13 3.65
CA ALA A 43 0.46 -9.03 3.46
C ALA A 43 -0.14 -7.94 2.54
N ILE A 44 -0.72 -8.36 1.42
CA ILE A 44 -1.24 -7.45 0.38
C ILE A 44 -2.47 -6.68 0.86
N VAL A 45 -3.43 -7.38 1.49
CA VAL A 45 -4.63 -6.74 2.02
C VAL A 45 -4.26 -5.71 3.10
N ASN A 46 -3.40 -6.06 4.05
CA ASN A 46 -3.00 -5.13 5.10
C ASN A 46 -2.21 -3.94 4.54
N MET A 47 -1.33 -4.16 3.56
CA MET A 47 -0.54 -3.09 2.94
C MET A 47 -1.43 -2.10 2.19
N ASN A 48 -2.34 -2.62 1.35
CA ASN A 48 -3.31 -1.79 0.62
C ASN A 48 -4.23 -1.03 1.56
N PHE A 49 -4.73 -1.71 2.60
CA PHE A 49 -5.64 -1.07 3.54
C PHE A 49 -4.93 0.02 4.35
N SER A 50 -3.68 -0.20 4.75
CA SER A 50 -2.85 0.85 5.34
C SER A 50 -2.70 2.06 4.42
N ALA A 51 -2.36 1.85 3.14
CA ALA A 51 -2.26 2.92 2.15
C ALA A 51 -3.60 3.67 1.99
N GLU A 52 -4.73 2.96 1.91
CA GLU A 52 -6.07 3.54 1.84
C GLU A 52 -6.35 4.45 3.04
N LEU A 53 -6.07 3.98 4.27
CA LEU A 53 -6.34 4.73 5.49
C LEU A 53 -5.41 5.95 5.61
N PHE A 54 -4.16 5.86 5.19
CA PHE A 54 -3.26 7.00 5.14
C PHE A 54 -3.74 8.06 4.12
N LEU A 55 -4.18 7.65 2.93
CA LEU A 55 -4.75 8.56 1.95
C LEU A 55 -6.03 9.25 2.48
N LYS A 56 -6.91 8.49 3.14
CA LYS A 56 -8.10 9.04 3.81
C LYS A 56 -7.74 9.99 4.95
N PHE A 57 -6.68 9.70 5.69
CA PHE A 57 -6.17 10.61 6.72
C PHE A 57 -5.78 11.95 6.10
N ILE A 58 -5.07 11.95 4.96
CA ILE A 58 -4.70 13.18 4.24
C ILE A 58 -5.96 13.95 3.84
N TRP A 59 -6.97 13.26 3.28
CA TRP A 59 -8.24 13.89 2.90
C TRP A 59 -8.91 14.61 4.06
N PHE A 60 -9.03 13.93 5.21
CA PHE A 60 -9.68 14.51 6.37
C PHE A 60 -8.85 15.62 7.01
N HIS A 61 -7.53 15.47 7.04
CA HIS A 61 -6.64 16.49 7.60
C HIS A 61 -6.69 17.79 6.81
N TYR A 62 -6.79 17.71 5.47
CA TYR A 62 -6.89 18.87 4.59
C TYR A 62 -8.34 19.29 4.25
N GLU A 63 -9.33 18.70 4.92
CA GLU A 63 -10.77 18.99 4.72
C GLU A 63 -11.19 18.97 3.24
N ILE A 64 -10.68 17.99 2.48
CA ILE A 64 -10.96 17.85 1.04
C ILE A 64 -12.44 17.53 0.84
N GLU A 65 -13.13 18.37 0.06
CA GLU A 65 -14.56 18.20 -0.23
C GLU A 65 -14.86 16.94 -1.06
N GLY A 66 -16.10 16.46 -0.96
CA GLY A 66 -16.55 15.31 -1.75
C GLY A 66 -16.14 13.96 -1.14
N TYR A 67 -15.95 13.90 0.19
CA TYR A 67 -15.73 12.62 0.87
C TYR A 67 -16.81 11.62 0.46
N SER A 68 -16.36 10.59 -0.22
CA SER A 68 -17.14 9.47 -0.70
C SER A 68 -16.51 8.21 -0.15
N ARG A 69 -17.30 7.13 -0.05
CA ARG A 69 -16.81 5.81 0.37
C ARG A 69 -15.97 5.15 -0.74
N ILE A 70 -15.01 5.91 -1.29
CA ILE A 70 -14.04 5.44 -2.27
C ILE A 70 -13.00 4.60 -1.55
N HIS A 71 -12.61 3.49 -2.17
CA HIS A 71 -11.59 2.57 -1.69
C HIS A 71 -10.43 2.40 -2.70
N PHE A 72 -10.59 2.94 -3.91
CA PHE A 72 -9.59 2.90 -4.97
C PHE A 72 -8.42 3.84 -4.65
N LEU A 73 -7.20 3.31 -4.59
CA LEU A 73 -6.01 4.03 -4.14
C LEU A 73 -5.63 5.19 -5.08
N ASP A 74 -5.70 4.96 -6.38
CA ASP A 74 -5.46 5.97 -7.41
C ASP A 74 -6.48 7.12 -7.28
N ALA A 75 -7.77 6.81 -7.20
CA ALA A 75 -8.82 7.83 -7.04
C ALA A 75 -8.69 8.60 -5.72
N LEU A 76 -8.26 7.95 -4.64
CA LEU A 76 -7.95 8.62 -3.38
C LEU A 76 -6.75 9.55 -3.52
N TYR A 77 -5.69 9.10 -4.19
CA TYR A 77 -4.49 9.91 -4.41
C TYR A 77 -4.75 11.11 -5.31
N GLU A 78 -5.53 10.95 -6.39
CA GLU A 78 -5.87 12.03 -7.33
C GLU A 78 -6.47 13.27 -6.65
N LYS A 79 -7.27 13.08 -5.60
CA LYS A 79 -7.90 14.18 -4.86
C LYS A 79 -6.98 14.90 -3.89
N ILE A 80 -5.80 14.35 -3.58
CA ILE A 80 -4.83 15.00 -2.68
C ILE A 80 -4.32 16.30 -3.35
N PRO A 81 -4.14 17.41 -2.59
CA PRO A 81 -3.60 18.64 -3.15
C PRO A 81 -2.20 18.43 -3.72
N ASP A 82 -1.92 19.00 -4.89
CA ASP A 82 -0.65 18.78 -5.61
C ASP A 82 0.58 19.13 -4.78
N LYS A 83 0.49 20.16 -3.92
CA LYS A 83 1.55 20.50 -2.97
C LYS A 83 1.94 19.30 -2.09
N ILE A 84 0.96 18.54 -1.61
CA ILE A 84 1.20 17.38 -0.74
C ILE A 84 1.67 16.18 -1.55
N LYS A 85 1.15 15.98 -2.78
CA LYS A 85 1.66 14.96 -3.70
C LYS A 85 3.15 15.14 -3.97
N LEU A 86 3.57 16.36 -4.32
CA LEU A 86 4.97 16.72 -4.56
C LEU A 86 5.87 16.45 -3.34
N GLU A 87 5.40 16.73 -2.13
CA GLU A 87 6.13 16.42 -0.90
C GLU A 87 6.30 14.89 -0.73
N ILE A 88 5.24 14.11 -0.98
CA ILE A 88 5.26 12.64 -0.92
C ILE A 88 6.17 12.06 -2.01
N GLU A 89 6.09 12.55 -3.24
CA GLU A 89 6.93 12.13 -4.38
C GLU A 89 8.41 12.41 -4.12
N SER A 90 8.72 13.55 -3.52
CA SER A 90 10.09 13.88 -3.10
C SER A 90 10.61 12.88 -2.07
N GLU A 91 9.83 12.56 -1.03
CA GLU A 91 10.21 11.56 -0.03
C GLU A 91 10.30 10.14 -0.61
N PHE A 92 9.39 9.79 -1.51
CA PHE A 92 9.37 8.51 -2.22
C PHE A 92 10.63 8.34 -3.07
N SER A 93 11.00 9.36 -3.84
CA SER A 93 12.18 9.36 -4.69
C SER A 93 13.47 9.18 -3.89
N LYS A 94 13.59 9.84 -2.73
CA LYS A 94 14.75 9.66 -1.82
C LYS A 94 14.87 8.23 -1.30
N ARG A 95 13.74 7.57 -1.06
CA ARG A 95 13.64 6.24 -0.45
C ARG A 95 13.56 5.11 -1.45
N ARG A 96 13.33 5.40 -2.74
CA ARG A 96 13.06 4.43 -3.82
C ARG A 96 14.08 3.28 -3.86
N ASN A 97 15.36 3.60 -3.64
CA ASN A 97 16.45 2.64 -3.69
C ASN A 97 16.81 2.01 -2.33
N GLN A 98 16.00 2.25 -1.29
CA GLN A 98 16.25 1.70 0.03
C GLN A 98 16.08 0.17 0.01
N LYS A 99 17.09 -0.54 0.52
CA LYS A 99 17.04 -1.99 0.72
C LYS A 99 16.23 -2.30 1.97
N LEU A 100 15.03 -2.83 1.78
CA LEU A 100 14.08 -3.12 2.87
C LEU A 100 13.93 -4.62 3.17
N GLY A 101 14.59 -5.49 2.39
CA GLY A 101 14.38 -6.93 2.48
C GLY A 101 12.96 -7.33 2.10
N LEU A 102 12.35 -6.59 1.17
CA LEU A 102 11.01 -6.84 0.63
C LEU A 102 11.16 -7.10 -0.87
N THR A 103 10.47 -8.12 -1.37
CA THR A 103 10.45 -8.47 -2.79
C THR A 103 9.16 -8.04 -3.47
N SER A 104 9.20 -7.90 -4.80
CA SER A 104 8.01 -8.00 -5.62
C SER A 104 7.63 -9.48 -5.80
N VAL A 105 6.34 -9.77 -5.98
CA VAL A 105 5.84 -11.13 -6.22
C VAL A 105 4.96 -11.17 -7.45
N LYS A 106 4.97 -12.32 -8.12
CA LYS A 106 4.07 -12.68 -9.19
C LYS A 106 3.53 -14.08 -8.92
N LEU A 107 2.25 -14.18 -8.60
CA LEU A 107 1.59 -15.41 -8.15
C LEU A 107 0.58 -15.84 -9.20
N CYS A 108 0.80 -16.99 -9.83
CA CYS A 108 0.00 -17.47 -10.95
C CYS A 108 -0.67 -18.80 -10.63
N PHE A 109 -1.93 -18.95 -11.05
CA PHE A 109 -2.64 -20.22 -11.05
C PHE A 109 -2.34 -20.97 -12.37
N GLU A 110 -1.09 -21.42 -12.58
CA GLU A 110 -0.73 -22.40 -13.63
C GLU A 110 0.71 -22.92 -13.50
N ASN A 111 0.95 -24.14 -14.00
CA ASN A 111 2.26 -24.81 -14.06
C ASN A 111 3.00 -24.61 -15.39
N ASP A 112 2.49 -23.79 -16.32
CA ASP A 112 3.12 -23.60 -17.63
C ASP A 112 3.91 -22.28 -17.70
N PRO A 113 5.25 -22.31 -17.49
CA PRO A 113 6.09 -21.12 -17.55
C PRO A 113 6.13 -20.46 -18.93
N LYS A 114 5.58 -21.09 -19.98
CA LYS A 114 5.64 -20.58 -21.37
C LYS A 114 4.63 -19.47 -21.70
N ASN A 115 3.63 -19.25 -20.86
CA ASN A 115 2.66 -18.15 -21.02
C ASN A 115 2.92 -16.94 -20.11
N MET A 116 4.03 -16.92 -19.38
CA MET A 116 4.41 -15.82 -18.47
C MET A 116 5.07 -14.65 -19.22
N ASN A 117 4.49 -14.17 -20.31
CA ASN A 117 4.88 -12.87 -20.85
C ASN A 117 4.12 -11.79 -20.09
N ASP A 118 4.80 -11.11 -19.16
CA ASP A 118 4.34 -9.82 -18.67
C ASP A 118 5.56 -8.91 -18.52
N ASP A 119 5.67 -7.99 -19.48
CA ASP A 119 6.75 -7.04 -19.73
C ASP A 119 6.75 -5.84 -18.76
N LYS A 120 5.97 -5.90 -17.68
CA LYS A 120 5.86 -4.77 -16.75
C LYS A 120 7.00 -4.82 -15.74
N ASP A 121 7.90 -3.85 -15.86
CA ASP A 121 8.87 -3.54 -14.81
C ASP A 121 8.15 -2.94 -13.60
N ILE A 122 7.53 -3.82 -12.80
CA ILE A 122 6.83 -3.44 -11.57
C ILE A 122 7.77 -2.87 -10.50
N ASP A 123 9.09 -2.98 -10.69
CA ASP A 123 10.10 -2.45 -9.78
C ASP A 123 10.46 -0.99 -10.06
N ASN A 124 9.99 -0.45 -11.18
CA ASN A 124 10.27 0.92 -11.61
C ASN A 124 9.01 1.77 -11.87
N LEU A 125 7.93 1.55 -11.13
CA LEU A 125 6.68 2.33 -11.26
C LEU A 125 6.78 3.74 -10.64
N SER A 126 6.04 4.71 -11.20
CA SER A 126 5.69 5.96 -10.51
C SER A 126 4.71 5.68 -9.35
N ILE A 127 4.44 6.67 -8.50
CA ILE A 127 3.42 6.52 -7.45
C ILE A 127 2.05 6.26 -8.09
N GLU A 128 1.68 7.04 -9.10
CA GLU A 128 0.39 6.90 -9.80
C GLU A 128 0.25 5.53 -10.45
N GLU A 129 1.29 5.06 -11.14
CA GLU A 129 1.30 3.74 -11.76
C GLU A 129 1.18 2.63 -10.72
N LEU A 130 1.92 2.75 -9.61
CA LEU A 130 1.89 1.81 -8.49
C LEU A 130 0.49 1.76 -7.85
N LEU A 131 -0.11 2.91 -7.54
CA LEU A 131 -1.42 2.98 -6.91
C LEU A 131 -2.53 2.54 -7.87
N LYS A 132 -2.41 2.81 -9.16
CA LYS A 132 -3.33 2.32 -10.19
C LYS A 132 -3.25 0.80 -10.33
N LEU A 133 -2.04 0.24 -10.40
CA LEU A 133 -1.83 -1.20 -10.46
C LEU A 133 -2.44 -1.91 -9.24
N HIS A 134 -2.33 -1.29 -8.07
CA HIS A 134 -2.79 -1.87 -6.81
C HIS A 134 -4.13 -1.31 -6.31
N SER A 135 -4.85 -0.56 -7.13
CA SER A 135 -6.06 0.15 -6.69
C SER A 135 -7.18 -0.79 -6.24
N ASN A 136 -7.22 -1.99 -6.81
CA ASN A 136 -8.25 -2.99 -6.57
C ASN A 136 -7.71 -4.30 -5.97
N SER A 137 -6.48 -4.32 -5.43
CA SER A 137 -5.81 -5.60 -5.07
C SER A 137 -6.63 -6.47 -4.12
N PHE A 138 -7.42 -5.88 -3.22
CA PHE A 138 -8.31 -6.65 -2.34
C PHE A 138 -9.32 -7.50 -3.14
N VAL A 139 -10.00 -6.88 -4.11
CA VAL A 139 -11.00 -7.55 -4.94
C VAL A 139 -10.34 -8.54 -5.89
N GLU A 140 -9.21 -8.14 -6.49
CA GLU A 140 -8.42 -9.01 -7.36
C GLU A 140 -7.99 -10.29 -6.64
N TRP A 141 -7.50 -10.17 -5.40
CA TRP A 141 -7.15 -11.31 -4.56
C TRP A 141 -8.37 -12.14 -4.17
N ARG A 142 -9.43 -11.47 -3.71
CA ARG A 142 -10.64 -12.14 -3.22
C ARG A 142 -11.25 -13.05 -4.27
N TYR A 143 -11.27 -12.63 -5.53
CA TYR A 143 -11.87 -13.40 -6.63
C TYR A 143 -10.83 -14.08 -7.52
N HIS A 144 -9.57 -14.15 -7.09
CA HIS A 144 -8.53 -14.72 -7.95
C HIS A 144 -8.79 -16.18 -8.31
N PHE A 145 -9.34 -16.95 -7.35
CA PHE A 145 -9.69 -18.36 -7.53
C PHE A 145 -10.81 -18.59 -8.55
N GLU A 146 -11.56 -17.54 -8.93
CA GLU A 146 -12.64 -17.61 -9.93
C GLU A 146 -12.14 -17.30 -11.35
N LYS A 147 -10.89 -16.83 -11.49
CA LYS A 147 -10.35 -16.44 -12.79
C LYS A 147 -9.96 -17.64 -13.66
N PRO A 148 -9.96 -17.49 -15.00
CA PRO A 148 -9.39 -18.49 -15.89
C PRO A 148 -7.95 -18.82 -15.54
N GLN A 149 -7.52 -20.03 -15.91
CA GLN A 149 -6.14 -20.48 -15.74
C GLN A 149 -5.16 -19.53 -16.48
N GLY A 150 -3.94 -19.40 -15.95
CA GLY A 150 -2.91 -18.50 -16.49
C GLY A 150 -3.00 -17.05 -16.02
N CYS A 151 -4.00 -16.69 -15.21
CA CYS A 151 -4.04 -15.39 -14.55
C CYS A 151 -3.01 -15.29 -13.42
N CYS A 152 -2.29 -14.17 -13.36
CA CYS A 152 -1.33 -13.87 -12.31
C CYS A 152 -1.76 -12.65 -11.49
N ILE A 153 -1.35 -12.61 -10.22
CA ILE A 153 -1.34 -11.41 -9.41
C ILE A 153 0.09 -10.95 -9.20
N GLU A 154 0.34 -9.70 -9.54
CA GLU A 154 1.59 -9.02 -9.28
C GLU A 154 1.46 -8.02 -8.13
N TYR A 155 2.44 -7.98 -7.25
CA TYR A 155 2.46 -7.04 -6.13
C TYR A 155 3.87 -6.59 -5.77
N ASN A 156 4.08 -5.28 -5.66
CA ASN A 156 5.36 -4.72 -5.22
C ASN A 156 5.30 -4.28 -3.75
N PHE A 157 5.65 -5.18 -2.82
CA PHE A 157 5.67 -4.87 -1.39
C PHE A 157 6.64 -3.75 -1.05
N ARG A 158 7.79 -3.71 -1.71
CA ARG A 158 8.84 -2.72 -1.47
C ARG A 158 8.34 -1.31 -1.80
N LEU A 159 7.86 -1.09 -3.03
CA LEU A 159 7.40 0.23 -3.46
C LEU A 159 6.15 0.66 -2.68
N MET A 160 5.20 -0.23 -2.42
CA MET A 160 4.01 0.08 -1.61
C MET A 160 4.38 0.50 -0.19
N PHE A 161 5.33 -0.19 0.43
CA PHE A 161 5.78 0.19 1.76
C PHE A 161 6.59 1.49 1.77
N ILE A 162 7.43 1.73 0.74
CA ILE A 162 8.13 3.02 0.57
C ILE A 162 7.11 4.16 0.41
N PHE A 163 6.03 3.95 -0.32
CA PHE A 163 4.94 4.93 -0.45
C PHE A 163 4.33 5.27 0.91
N ILE A 164 3.96 4.27 1.70
CA ILE A 164 3.43 4.47 3.07
C ILE A 164 4.45 5.22 3.95
N GLN A 165 5.72 4.81 3.93
CA GLN A 165 6.78 5.49 4.69
C GLN A 165 6.98 6.94 4.25
N SER A 166 6.77 7.25 2.97
CA SER A 166 6.89 8.60 2.44
C SER A 166 5.79 9.50 2.97
N ILE A 167 4.54 9.02 3.04
CA ILE A 167 3.45 9.72 3.71
C ILE A 167 3.80 9.95 5.18
N ILE A 168 4.23 8.92 5.90
CA ILE A 168 4.59 9.04 7.32
C ILE A 168 5.70 10.08 7.52
N SER A 169 6.73 10.07 6.67
CA SER A 169 7.85 11.03 6.70
C SER A 169 7.37 12.47 6.55
N VAL A 170 6.54 12.74 5.54
CA VAL A 170 5.97 14.07 5.27
C VAL A 170 5.22 14.59 6.50
N PHE A 171 4.33 13.79 7.09
CA PHE A 171 3.49 14.26 8.19
C PHE A 171 4.19 14.25 9.56
N ASN A 172 5.21 13.40 9.77
CA ASN A 172 6.13 13.52 10.91
C ASN A 172 6.91 14.84 10.85
N SER A 173 7.44 15.21 9.68
CA SER A 173 8.21 16.46 9.51
C SER A 173 7.39 17.73 9.81
N LYS A 174 6.06 17.65 9.64
CA LYS A 174 5.10 18.70 9.97
C LYS A 174 4.62 18.66 11.42
N GLY A 175 5.07 17.68 12.21
CA GLY A 175 4.65 17.46 13.59
C GLY A 175 3.22 16.95 13.77
N ILE A 176 2.58 16.49 12.69
CA ILE A 176 1.17 16.08 12.69
C ILE A 176 1.01 14.66 13.24
N LEU A 177 1.98 13.77 13.00
CA LEU A 177 1.95 12.38 13.46
C LEU A 177 2.72 12.13 14.76
N ASN A 178 3.28 13.19 15.36
CA ASN A 178 3.94 13.09 16.65
C ASN A 178 2.89 12.69 17.69
N GLU A 179 3.12 11.59 18.40
CA GLU A 179 2.24 11.21 19.50
C GLU A 179 2.17 12.35 20.51
N PRO A 180 0.97 12.69 21.04
CA PRO A 180 0.90 13.58 22.17
C PRO A 180 1.78 12.99 23.26
N LYS A 181 2.75 13.76 23.77
CA LYS A 181 3.52 13.36 24.95
C LYS A 181 2.51 13.00 26.03
N VAL A 182 2.36 11.72 26.31
CA VAL A 182 1.55 11.23 27.42
C VAL A 182 2.11 11.92 28.65
N LYS A 183 1.37 12.89 29.19
CA LYS A 183 1.64 13.36 30.54
C LYS A 183 1.34 12.16 31.43
N ALA A 184 2.40 11.52 31.94
CA ALA A 184 2.25 10.50 32.95
C ALA A 184 1.40 11.08 34.10
N PRO A 185 0.47 10.28 34.67
CA PRO A 185 -0.34 10.70 35.81
C PRO A 185 0.50 11.15 36.99
#